data_AF-A0A9N9CDV6-F1
#
_entry.id   AF-A0A9N9CDV6-F1
#
_cell.length_a   1.000
_cell.length_b   1.000
_cell.length_c   1.000
_cell.angle_alpha   90.00
_cell.angle_beta   90.00
_cell.angle_gamma   90.00
#
_symmetry.space_group_name_H-M   'P 1'
#
loop_
_entity.id
_entity.type
_entity.pdbx_description
1 polymer ?
#
loop_
_entity_poly.entity_id
_entity_poly.type
_entity_poly.pdbx_seq_one_letter_code
_entity_poly.pdbx_strand_id
1 'polypeptide(L)'
;MPLRARGITHINSDWPNIACTLFRYIRQNLKRSIIVPYFTAMFTFTFFRAYSRNLTFSSYQVTQIRTAMVSQVINEIASYMLQRRLTFKSLGCIVPSFDRADAGQGAQYVGMGKDLYSDYPSARQVFEEADDALGSNLTKLMFEGHQKDLTQTQNAQPAILTMSVATLRVLESEYGFDVSSACTYALGHSLGEYTALVATQSLSLRDAVKLVRLRGEAMANTVSQLGVKTAMSALIVREKNLDNLKTSIDEICSTLPEGELVELANINSSFQAVISGTGKAVDYASRVLQSQHLAARALDLPVSLMQPAANMMQKAMGDIKFKKPIVDVISNVTANPIQSVSEIPSLLVRQVTGTVQWHKSIRYCKENGINNFILFGPARVLANLLKKDYPLDYV
;
A
#
# COMPACT_ATOMS: atom_id res chain seq x y z
N MET A 1 -4.71 -1.05 58.07
CA MET A 1 -6.03 -1.63 58.36
C MET A 1 -7.07 -0.73 57.72
N PRO A 2 -7.99 -1.28 56.90
CA PRO A 2 -8.64 -0.53 55.81
C PRO A 2 -9.99 0.08 56.21
N LEU A 3 -10.31 1.24 55.64
CA LEU A 3 -11.68 1.73 55.54
C LEU A 3 -12.32 1.22 54.24
N ARG A 4 -12.97 0.06 54.33
CA ARG A 4 -14.17 -0.29 53.54
C ARG A 4 -15.37 0.19 54.37
N ALA A 5 -16.50 0.66 53.85
CA ALA A 5 -17.09 0.73 52.52
C ALA A 5 -18.23 1.76 52.58
N ARG A 6 -18.76 2.19 51.43
CA ARG A 6 -20.22 2.12 51.16
C ARG A 6 -20.54 2.41 49.69
N GLY A 7 -21.00 1.36 49.02
CA GLY A 7 -22.10 1.36 48.06
C GLY A 7 -22.06 2.33 46.89
N ILE A 8 -21.53 1.87 45.76
CA ILE A 8 -22.17 2.10 44.45
C ILE A 8 -22.28 0.73 43.77
N THR A 9 -23.22 -0.07 44.27
CA THR A 9 -23.82 -1.17 43.49
C THR A 9 -24.93 -0.54 42.65
N HIS A 10 -24.83 -0.67 41.33
CA HIS A 10 -25.61 -0.03 40.25
C HIS A 10 -24.89 1.14 39.56
N ILE A 11 -24.12 0.79 38.53
CA ILE A 11 -23.79 1.73 37.46
C ILE A 11 -24.98 1.68 36.49
N ASN A 12 -25.81 2.71 36.55
CA ASN A 12 -26.89 2.97 35.62
C ASN A 12 -26.35 3.12 34.18
N SER A 13 -27.19 2.73 33.22
CA SER A 13 -26.96 2.55 31.79
C SER A 13 -26.66 3.81 30.95
N ASP A 14 -25.93 4.80 31.47
CA ASP A 14 -25.78 6.12 30.83
C ASP A 14 -24.34 6.50 30.41
N TRP A 15 -23.48 5.51 30.17
CA TRP A 15 -22.13 5.71 29.63
C TRP A 15 -22.08 6.54 28.33
N PRO A 16 -23.02 6.40 27.37
CA PRO A 16 -23.05 7.25 26.18
C PRO A 16 -23.26 8.73 26.53
N ASN A 17 -24.10 9.03 27.53
CA ASN A 17 -24.37 10.40 27.95
C ASN A 17 -23.20 11.03 28.70
N ILE A 18 -22.46 10.26 29.50
CA ILE A 18 -21.24 10.72 30.17
C ILE A 18 -20.13 11.01 29.14
N ALA A 19 -19.92 10.09 28.18
CA ALA A 19 -18.95 10.27 27.10
C ALA A 19 -19.28 11.49 26.23
N CYS A 20 -20.56 11.67 25.85
CA CYS A 20 -21.01 12.84 25.08
C CYS A 20 -20.87 14.15 25.86
N THR A 21 -21.11 14.16 27.16
CA THR A 21 -20.96 15.35 28.01
C THR A 21 -19.49 15.75 28.15
N LEU A 22 -18.61 14.78 28.35
CA LEU A 22 -17.16 15.00 28.39
C LEU A 22 -16.63 15.52 27.04
N PHE A 23 -17.13 14.96 25.92
CA PHE A 23 -16.79 15.41 24.57
C PHE A 23 -17.21 16.85 24.30
N ARG A 24 -18.42 17.24 24.73
CA ARG A 24 -18.91 18.63 24.60
C ARG A 24 -18.07 19.61 25.42
N TYR A 25 -17.68 19.22 26.63
CA TYR A 25 -16.84 20.02 27.50
C TYR A 25 -15.43 20.25 26.93
N ILE A 26 -14.80 19.20 26.37
CA ILE A 26 -13.49 19.26 25.71
C ILE A 26 -13.57 20.14 24.45
N ARG A 27 -14.64 19.98 23.64
CA ARG A 27 -14.85 20.75 22.41
C ARG A 27 -15.13 22.24 22.68
N GLN A 28 -15.80 22.58 23.78
CA GLN A 28 -16.11 23.98 24.12
C GLN A 28 -14.89 24.72 24.70
N ASN A 29 -14.05 24.04 25.49
CA ASN A 29 -12.96 24.70 26.21
C ASN A 29 -11.59 24.68 25.50
N LEU A 30 -11.39 23.83 24.48
CA LEU A 30 -10.12 23.77 23.71
C LEU A 30 -10.22 24.45 22.32
N LYS A 31 -11.02 25.51 22.23
CA LYS A 31 -11.01 26.38 21.05
C LYS A 31 -9.67 27.10 20.97
N ARG A 32 -8.81 26.63 20.05
CA ARG A 32 -7.50 27.18 19.62
C ARG A 32 -6.29 26.40 20.15
N SER A 33 -6.04 25.19 19.62
CA SER A 33 -4.71 24.69 19.20
C SER A 33 -4.74 23.18 18.90
N ILE A 34 -3.77 22.76 18.08
CA ILE A 34 -3.61 21.51 17.30
C ILE A 34 -3.51 20.20 18.13
N ILE A 35 -3.84 20.23 19.42
CA ILE A 35 -3.50 19.14 20.37
C ILE A 35 -4.63 18.12 20.57
N VAL A 36 -5.86 18.45 20.15
CA VAL A 36 -7.06 17.66 20.49
C VAL A 36 -7.10 16.24 19.87
N PRO A 37 -6.76 16.00 18.58
CA PRO A 37 -6.85 14.64 18.01
C PRO A 37 -5.80 13.69 18.61
N TYR A 38 -4.57 14.19 18.83
CA TYR A 38 -3.48 13.42 19.41
C TYR A 38 -3.73 13.08 20.88
N PHE A 39 -4.23 14.02 21.68
CA PHE A 39 -4.58 13.74 23.08
C PHE A 39 -5.78 12.80 23.19
N THR A 40 -6.81 12.94 22.36
CA THR A 40 -8.01 12.10 22.45
C THR A 40 -7.70 10.64 22.09
N ALA A 41 -6.90 10.37 21.06
CA ALA A 41 -6.48 9.01 20.72
C ALA A 41 -5.52 8.41 21.75
N MET A 42 -4.56 9.18 22.25
CA MET A 42 -3.55 8.70 23.21
C MET A 42 -4.14 8.48 24.62
N PHE A 43 -5.08 9.33 25.06
CA PHE A 43 -5.83 9.11 26.31
C PHE A 43 -6.71 7.87 26.19
N THR A 44 -7.45 7.70 25.09
CA THR A 44 -8.33 6.54 24.92
C THR A 44 -7.54 5.24 24.92
N PHE A 45 -6.37 5.19 24.25
CA PHE A 45 -5.54 3.99 24.17
C PHE A 45 -4.80 3.67 25.49
N THR A 46 -4.26 4.69 26.17
CA THR A 46 -3.56 4.52 27.46
C THR A 46 -4.54 4.20 28.59
N PHE A 47 -5.73 4.81 28.58
CA PHE A 47 -6.81 4.53 29.51
C PHE A 47 -7.39 3.13 29.28
N PHE A 48 -7.58 2.69 28.02
CA PHE A 48 -7.97 1.30 27.74
C PHE A 48 -6.91 0.29 28.19
N ARG A 49 -5.62 0.58 28.03
CA ARG A 49 -4.53 -0.31 28.45
C ARG A 49 -4.37 -0.38 29.97
N ALA A 50 -4.75 0.68 30.68
CA ALA A 50 -4.78 0.72 32.15
C ALA A 50 -6.05 0.07 32.73
N TYR A 51 -7.19 0.15 32.04
CA TYR A 51 -8.48 -0.41 32.48
C TYR A 51 -8.75 -1.84 32.00
N SER A 52 -8.08 -2.31 30.93
CA SER A 52 -8.26 -3.66 30.35
C SER A 52 -7.63 -4.79 31.17
N ARG A 53 -7.00 -4.48 32.31
CA ARG A 53 -6.55 -5.53 33.24
C ARG A 53 -7.69 -6.22 33.98
N ASN A 54 -8.93 -5.71 33.93
CA ASN A 54 -10.06 -6.26 34.71
C ASN A 54 -11.41 -6.38 33.97
N LEU A 55 -11.48 -6.24 32.64
CA LEU A 55 -12.73 -6.41 31.88
C LEU A 55 -12.55 -7.33 30.67
N THR A 56 -13.27 -8.44 30.64
CA THR A 56 -13.44 -9.31 29.48
C THR A 56 -14.58 -8.79 28.61
N PHE A 57 -14.26 -8.30 27.41
CA PHE A 57 -15.27 -7.94 26.41
C PHE A 57 -15.68 -9.17 25.59
N SER A 58 -16.96 -9.26 25.24
CA SER A 58 -17.42 -10.26 24.26
C SER A 58 -16.90 -9.94 22.86
N SER A 59 -16.75 -10.95 22.00
CA SER A 59 -16.33 -10.77 20.60
C SER A 59 -17.19 -9.75 19.85
N TYR A 60 -18.50 -9.76 20.09
CA TYR A 60 -19.47 -8.82 19.52
C TYR A 60 -19.18 -7.35 19.89
N GLN A 61 -18.84 -7.08 21.16
CA GLN A 61 -18.51 -5.73 21.63
C GLN A 61 -17.19 -5.23 21.04
N VAL A 62 -16.22 -6.12 20.86
CA VAL A 62 -14.95 -5.77 20.20
C VAL A 62 -15.18 -5.43 18.71
N THR A 63 -16.05 -6.18 18.03
CA THR A 63 -16.43 -5.88 16.63
C THR A 63 -17.15 -4.54 16.53
N GLN A 64 -18.16 -4.28 17.37
CA GLN A 64 -18.88 -3.00 17.41
C GLN A 64 -17.94 -1.80 17.62
N ILE A 65 -16.97 -1.93 18.52
CA ILE A 65 -15.98 -0.87 18.79
C ILE A 65 -15.03 -0.69 17.60
N ARG A 66 -14.62 -1.78 16.92
CA ARG A 66 -13.78 -1.71 15.71
C ARG A 66 -14.52 -1.06 14.54
N THR A 67 -15.74 -1.48 14.25
CA THR A 67 -16.59 -0.88 13.21
C THR A 67 -16.82 0.60 13.51
N ALA A 68 -17.13 0.96 14.77
CA ALA A 68 -17.27 2.35 15.17
C ALA A 68 -15.98 3.17 14.96
N MET A 69 -14.79 2.62 15.25
CA MET A 69 -13.52 3.31 14.99
C MET A 69 -13.22 3.46 13.49
N VAL A 70 -13.49 2.43 12.68
CA VAL A 70 -13.32 2.49 11.22
C VAL A 70 -14.27 3.51 10.62
N SER A 71 -15.56 3.45 10.97
CA SER A 71 -16.54 4.45 10.56
C SER A 71 -16.17 5.85 11.05
N GLN A 72 -15.57 6.00 12.24
CA GLN A 72 -15.15 7.30 12.76
C GLN A 72 -13.93 7.87 12.03
N VAL A 73 -12.94 7.04 11.67
CA VAL A 73 -11.81 7.47 10.83
C VAL A 73 -12.31 7.89 9.44
N ILE A 74 -13.21 7.10 8.84
CA ILE A 74 -13.77 7.45 7.53
C ILE A 74 -14.66 8.70 7.63
N ASN A 75 -15.44 8.86 8.69
CA ASN A 75 -16.21 10.08 8.96
C ASN A 75 -15.32 11.30 9.23
N GLU A 76 -14.15 11.12 9.83
CA GLU A 76 -13.16 12.19 10.01
C GLU A 76 -12.52 12.57 8.67
N ILE A 77 -12.22 11.61 7.80
CA ILE A 77 -11.75 11.87 6.43
C ILE A 77 -12.86 12.61 5.65
N ALA A 78 -14.09 12.11 5.65
CA ALA A 78 -15.22 12.73 4.95
C ALA A 78 -15.54 14.13 5.50
N SER A 79 -15.56 14.29 6.83
CA SER A 79 -15.76 15.59 7.49
C SER A 79 -14.62 16.55 7.21
N TYR A 80 -13.38 16.07 7.14
CA TYR A 80 -12.22 16.89 6.79
C TYR A 80 -12.30 17.37 5.34
N MET A 81 -12.66 16.48 4.40
CA MET A 81 -12.90 16.80 2.99
C MET A 81 -14.02 17.85 2.83
N LEU A 82 -15.12 17.69 3.58
CA LEU A 82 -16.27 18.60 3.55
C LEU A 82 -15.98 19.95 4.23
N GLN A 83 -15.26 19.97 5.36
CA GLN A 83 -15.03 21.20 6.13
C GLN A 83 -14.01 22.14 5.51
N ARG A 84 -13.02 21.63 4.75
CA ARG A 84 -11.92 22.47 4.26
C ARG A 84 -12.14 23.15 2.91
N ARG A 85 -13.22 22.87 2.17
CA ARG A 85 -13.36 23.33 0.76
C ARG A 85 -12.01 23.19 0.02
N LEU A 86 -11.33 22.05 0.19
CA LEU A 86 -10.10 21.79 -0.56
C LEU A 86 -10.50 21.86 -2.03
N THR A 87 -10.05 22.90 -2.73
CA THR A 87 -10.25 23.01 -4.15
C THR A 87 -9.62 21.77 -4.79
N PHE A 88 -10.49 21.01 -5.45
CA PHE A 88 -10.41 19.65 -5.99
C PHE A 88 -9.27 19.41 -7.02
N LYS A 89 -8.07 19.97 -6.84
CA LYS A 89 -6.91 19.88 -7.78
C LYS A 89 -5.55 19.62 -7.13
N SER A 90 -5.48 19.34 -5.82
CA SER A 90 -4.21 19.20 -5.07
C SER A 90 -3.99 17.82 -4.43
N LEU A 91 -4.73 16.81 -4.87
CA LEU A 91 -4.71 15.46 -4.30
C LEU A 91 -4.09 14.46 -5.30
N GLY A 92 -3.11 13.70 -4.84
CA GLY A 92 -2.61 12.51 -5.51
C GLY A 92 -3.33 11.29 -4.94
N CYS A 93 -3.96 10.51 -5.80
CA CYS A 93 -4.43 9.19 -5.42
C CYS A 93 -3.25 8.22 -5.47
N ILE A 94 -2.76 7.81 -4.31
CA ILE A 94 -1.81 6.70 -4.24
C ILE A 94 -2.64 5.44 -4.04
N VAL A 95 -2.63 4.57 -5.02
CA VAL A 95 -3.15 3.22 -4.87
C VAL A 95 -1.97 2.33 -4.48
N PRO A 96 -1.77 2.04 -3.19
CA PRO A 96 -0.57 1.40 -2.72
C PRO A 96 -0.40 0.02 -3.33
N SER A 97 0.83 -0.28 -3.71
CA SER A 97 1.35 -1.62 -3.49
C SER A 97 2.88 -1.59 -3.31
N PHE A 98 3.33 -1.45 -2.07
CA PHE A 98 4.55 -2.12 -1.58
C PHE A 98 4.72 -1.81 -0.11
N ASP A 99 5.14 -2.80 0.67
CA ASP A 99 5.63 -2.58 2.03
C ASP A 99 6.87 -3.46 2.25
N ARG A 100 7.92 -2.80 2.73
CA ARG A 100 9.31 -3.19 2.88
C ARG A 100 10.03 -3.59 1.60
N ALA A 101 11.32 -3.34 1.65
CA ALA A 101 12.45 -4.07 1.12
C ALA A 101 12.31 -5.54 0.74
N ASP A 102 11.10 -6.12 0.77
CA ASP A 102 10.70 -7.52 0.77
C ASP A 102 9.70 -7.82 -0.37
N ALA A 103 10.14 -7.73 -1.64
CA ALA A 103 9.58 -8.45 -2.80
C ALA A 103 8.04 -8.59 -2.87
N GLY A 104 7.25 -7.52 -2.79
CA GLY A 104 5.80 -7.58 -3.07
C GLY A 104 5.02 -8.51 -2.12
N GLN A 105 5.62 -8.85 -0.99
CA GLN A 105 5.13 -9.77 0.03
C GLN A 105 5.23 -9.06 1.39
N GLY A 106 4.11 -8.58 1.94
CA GLY A 106 4.10 -8.11 3.34
C GLY A 106 2.99 -7.14 3.71
N ALA A 107 2.29 -6.55 2.74
CA ALA A 107 1.12 -5.73 3.04
C ALA A 107 -0.10 -6.59 3.41
N GLN A 108 -0.16 -7.79 2.83
CA GLN A 108 -1.20 -8.76 3.05
C GLN A 108 -1.09 -9.41 4.42
N TYR A 109 -2.22 -9.48 5.12
CA TYR A 109 -2.35 -10.20 6.37
C TYR A 109 -3.66 -11.00 6.35
N VAL A 110 -3.66 -12.16 6.99
CA VAL A 110 -4.87 -12.97 7.14
C VAL A 110 -5.92 -12.18 7.93
N GLY A 111 -7.12 -12.11 7.39
CA GLY A 111 -8.24 -11.31 7.91
C GLY A 111 -8.39 -9.94 7.26
N MET A 112 -7.48 -9.53 6.35
CA MET A 112 -7.61 -8.25 5.66
C MET A 112 -8.90 -8.18 4.82
N GLY A 113 -9.60 -7.05 4.88
CA GLY A 113 -10.84 -6.83 4.13
C GLY A 113 -12.08 -7.54 4.68
N LYS A 114 -11.98 -8.38 5.72
CA LYS A 114 -13.11 -9.13 6.29
C LYS A 114 -14.22 -8.21 6.83
N ASP A 115 -13.83 -7.16 7.54
CA ASP A 115 -14.77 -6.17 8.07
C ASP A 115 -15.46 -5.43 6.92
N LEU A 116 -14.71 -5.03 5.88
CA LEU A 116 -15.27 -4.38 4.69
C LEU A 116 -16.29 -5.28 3.97
N TYR A 117 -15.93 -6.54 3.74
CA TYR A 117 -16.80 -7.54 3.09
C TYR A 117 -18.10 -7.79 3.87
N SER A 118 -18.00 -7.79 5.20
CA SER A 118 -19.14 -8.06 6.09
C SER A 118 -20.09 -6.87 6.13
N ASP A 119 -19.53 -5.67 6.27
CA ASP A 119 -20.29 -4.45 6.57
C ASP A 119 -20.82 -3.74 5.32
N TYR A 120 -20.15 -3.88 4.16
CA TYR A 120 -20.47 -3.10 2.96
C TYR A 120 -20.75 -3.97 1.73
N PRO A 121 -21.96 -3.86 1.12
CA PRO A 121 -22.29 -4.58 -0.11
C PRO A 121 -21.35 -4.27 -1.29
N SER A 122 -20.88 -3.03 -1.41
CA SER A 122 -19.95 -2.61 -2.47
C SER A 122 -18.58 -3.29 -2.37
N ALA A 123 -18.07 -3.49 -1.16
CA ALA A 123 -16.88 -4.31 -0.94
C ALA A 123 -17.13 -5.78 -1.28
N ARG A 124 -18.26 -6.35 -0.81
CA ARG A 124 -18.62 -7.75 -1.07
C ARG A 124 -18.60 -8.09 -2.57
N GLN A 125 -19.20 -7.23 -3.40
CA GLN A 125 -19.21 -7.38 -4.86
C GLN A 125 -17.79 -7.41 -5.46
N VAL A 126 -16.86 -6.62 -4.94
CA VAL A 126 -15.45 -6.62 -5.39
C VAL A 126 -14.77 -7.96 -5.10
N PHE A 127 -14.99 -8.52 -3.92
CA PHE A 127 -14.45 -9.82 -3.54
C PHE A 127 -15.05 -10.96 -4.38
N GLU A 128 -16.37 -10.94 -4.58
CA GLU A 128 -17.08 -11.91 -5.42
C GLU A 128 -16.63 -11.83 -6.88
N GLU A 129 -16.51 -10.63 -7.45
CA GLU A 129 -15.99 -10.45 -8.82
C GLU A 129 -14.56 -10.98 -8.95
N ALA A 130 -13.72 -10.79 -7.93
CA ALA A 130 -12.35 -11.28 -7.93
C ALA A 130 -12.27 -12.82 -7.87
N ASP A 131 -13.06 -13.45 -7.01
CA ASP A 131 -13.13 -14.92 -6.92
C ASP A 131 -13.68 -15.53 -8.22
N ASP A 132 -14.74 -14.96 -8.77
CA ASP A 132 -15.36 -15.39 -10.03
C ASP A 132 -14.40 -15.22 -11.22
N ALA A 133 -13.62 -14.14 -11.24
CA ALA A 133 -12.63 -13.91 -12.28
C ALA A 133 -11.51 -14.96 -12.24
N LEU A 134 -11.08 -15.36 -11.03
CA LEU A 134 -10.00 -16.31 -10.84
C LEU A 134 -10.45 -17.78 -10.91
N GLY A 135 -11.75 -18.05 -10.74
CA GLY A 135 -12.26 -19.42 -10.58
C GLY A 135 -11.69 -20.10 -9.33
N SER A 136 -11.28 -19.32 -8.33
CA SER A 136 -10.64 -19.79 -7.10
C SER A 136 -11.11 -18.92 -5.93
N ASN A 137 -11.11 -19.47 -4.71
CA ASN A 137 -11.59 -18.75 -3.54
C ASN A 137 -10.45 -17.94 -2.88
N LEU A 138 -10.07 -16.84 -3.52
CA LEU A 138 -9.09 -15.87 -3.03
C LEU A 138 -9.59 -15.23 -1.72
N THR A 139 -10.87 -14.91 -1.63
CA THR A 139 -11.48 -14.32 -0.44
C THR A 139 -11.28 -15.19 0.80
N LYS A 140 -11.50 -16.51 0.70
CA LYS A 140 -11.24 -17.46 1.80
C LYS A 140 -9.77 -17.49 2.18
N LEU A 141 -8.86 -17.49 1.21
CA LEU A 141 -7.42 -17.41 1.48
C LEU A 141 -7.06 -16.13 2.23
N MET A 142 -7.64 -14.99 1.83
CA MET A 142 -7.44 -13.69 2.48
C MET A 142 -7.96 -13.66 3.91
N PHE A 143 -9.11 -14.27 4.19
CA PHE A 143 -9.76 -14.16 5.50
C PHE A 143 -9.30 -15.21 6.51
N GLU A 144 -9.01 -16.42 6.04
CA GLU A 144 -8.88 -17.61 6.89
C GLU A 144 -7.70 -18.50 6.51
N GLY A 145 -7.05 -18.25 5.38
CA GLY A 145 -5.94 -19.08 4.91
C GLY A 145 -4.67 -18.94 5.76
N HIS A 146 -3.66 -19.75 5.42
CA HIS A 146 -2.37 -19.63 6.07
C HIS A 146 -1.61 -18.41 5.54
N GLN A 147 -0.99 -17.65 6.45
CA GLN A 147 -0.19 -16.48 6.07
C GLN A 147 0.90 -16.82 5.06
N LYS A 148 1.52 -18.00 5.17
CA LYS A 148 2.53 -18.48 4.22
C LYS A 148 1.97 -18.59 2.79
N ASP A 149 0.74 -19.05 2.65
CA ASP A 149 0.08 -19.23 1.35
C ASP A 149 -0.41 -17.92 0.76
N LEU A 150 -1.00 -17.06 1.60
CA LEU A 150 -1.39 -15.70 1.21
C LEU A 150 -0.17 -14.87 0.78
N THR A 151 0.98 -15.11 1.42
CA THR A 151 2.24 -14.45 1.09
C THR A 151 2.88 -14.97 -0.20
N GLN A 152 2.47 -16.11 -0.77
CA GLN A 152 3.00 -16.52 -2.08
C GLN A 152 2.67 -15.47 -3.14
N THR A 153 3.63 -15.10 -3.99
CA THR A 153 3.55 -13.94 -4.91
C THR A 153 2.29 -13.97 -5.79
N GLN A 154 1.92 -15.14 -6.31
CA GLN A 154 0.72 -15.36 -7.12
C GLN A 154 -0.60 -15.11 -6.37
N ASN A 155 -0.61 -15.22 -5.05
CA ASN A 155 -1.77 -14.97 -4.21
C ASN A 155 -1.77 -13.54 -3.62
N ALA A 156 -0.61 -13.07 -3.16
CA ALA A 156 -0.46 -11.75 -2.55
C ALA A 156 -0.86 -10.63 -3.52
N GLN A 157 -0.46 -10.73 -4.79
CA GLN A 157 -0.73 -9.69 -5.78
C GLN A 157 -2.24 -9.46 -6.01
N PRO A 158 -3.05 -10.46 -6.41
CA PRO A 158 -4.48 -10.25 -6.56
C PRO A 158 -5.16 -9.90 -5.23
N ALA A 159 -4.69 -10.44 -4.09
CA ALA A 159 -5.27 -10.13 -2.79
C ALA A 159 -5.14 -8.66 -2.39
N ILE A 160 -3.96 -8.07 -2.60
CA ILE A 160 -3.71 -6.64 -2.34
C ILE A 160 -4.59 -5.78 -3.25
N LEU A 161 -4.62 -6.08 -4.55
CA LEU A 161 -5.45 -5.36 -5.51
C LEU A 161 -6.94 -5.38 -5.12
N THR A 162 -7.48 -6.57 -4.80
CA THR A 162 -8.88 -6.74 -4.41
C THR A 162 -9.22 -5.94 -3.16
N MET A 163 -8.39 -5.99 -2.11
CA MET A 163 -8.62 -5.20 -0.89
C MET A 163 -8.60 -3.69 -1.19
N SER A 164 -7.63 -3.23 -1.97
CA SER A 164 -7.47 -1.83 -2.32
C SER A 164 -8.69 -1.31 -3.10
N VAL A 165 -9.17 -2.08 -4.08
CA VAL A 165 -10.37 -1.74 -4.85
C VAL A 165 -11.62 -1.80 -3.98
N ALA A 166 -11.75 -2.78 -3.07
CA ALA A 166 -12.88 -2.86 -2.16
C ALA A 166 -12.97 -1.63 -1.26
N THR A 167 -11.82 -1.17 -0.74
CA THR A 167 -11.73 0.07 0.05
C THR A 167 -12.19 1.29 -0.76
N LEU A 168 -11.73 1.39 -2.01
CA LEU A 168 -12.16 2.46 -2.91
C LEU A 168 -13.67 2.43 -3.17
N ARG A 169 -14.24 1.25 -3.48
CA ARG A 169 -15.68 1.11 -3.75
C ARG A 169 -16.56 1.48 -2.56
N VAL A 170 -16.11 1.18 -1.33
CA VAL A 170 -16.80 1.63 -0.11
C VAL A 170 -16.77 3.15 0.01
N LEU A 171 -15.64 3.79 -0.28
CA LEU A 171 -15.55 5.25 -0.23
C LEU A 171 -16.43 5.92 -1.31
N GLU A 172 -16.49 5.34 -2.50
CA GLU A 172 -17.36 5.81 -3.56
C GLU A 172 -18.84 5.63 -3.19
N SER A 173 -19.25 4.46 -2.71
CA SER A 173 -20.66 4.15 -2.43
C SER A 173 -21.21 4.83 -1.18
N GLU A 174 -20.45 4.82 -0.08
CA GLU A 174 -20.94 5.25 1.23
C GLU A 174 -20.64 6.72 1.52
N TYR A 175 -19.57 7.26 0.92
CA TYR A 175 -19.05 8.58 1.26
C TYR A 175 -18.98 9.53 0.06
N GLY A 176 -19.44 9.11 -1.11
CA GLY A 176 -19.49 9.93 -2.32
C GLY A 176 -18.11 10.36 -2.82
N PHE A 177 -17.06 9.61 -2.47
CA PHE A 177 -15.73 9.84 -3.04
C PHE A 177 -15.78 9.60 -4.54
N ASP A 178 -15.23 10.53 -5.32
CA ASP A 178 -15.16 10.39 -6.77
C ASP A 178 -13.72 10.66 -7.19
N VAL A 179 -13.07 9.64 -7.77
CA VAL A 179 -11.67 9.72 -8.21
C VAL A 179 -11.46 10.88 -9.19
N SER A 180 -12.41 11.13 -10.10
CA SER A 180 -12.28 12.12 -11.16
C SER A 180 -12.29 13.57 -10.67
N SER A 181 -13.07 13.85 -9.62
CA SER A 181 -13.09 15.16 -8.99
C SER A 181 -12.08 15.27 -7.85
N ALA A 182 -11.84 14.19 -7.10
CA ALA A 182 -10.96 14.25 -5.94
C ALA A 182 -9.48 14.29 -6.32
N CYS A 183 -9.06 13.66 -7.43
CA CYS A 183 -7.66 13.34 -7.70
C CYS A 183 -7.13 13.97 -8.98
N THR A 184 -5.92 14.54 -8.94
CA THR A 184 -5.23 15.05 -10.14
C THR A 184 -4.43 13.94 -10.84
N TYR A 185 -3.85 13.04 -10.05
CA TYR A 185 -3.08 11.90 -10.55
C TYR A 185 -3.45 10.64 -9.77
N ALA A 186 -3.37 9.49 -10.44
CA ALA A 186 -3.36 8.18 -9.82
C ALA A 186 -1.98 7.53 -9.99
N LEU A 187 -1.47 6.94 -8.92
CA LEU A 187 -0.15 6.32 -8.93
C LEU A 187 -0.17 5.11 -8.01
N GLY A 188 0.51 4.04 -8.40
CA GLY A 188 0.68 2.89 -7.52
C GLY A 188 2.03 2.25 -7.74
N HIS A 189 2.66 1.80 -6.66
CA HIS A 189 3.99 1.23 -6.72
C HIS A 189 3.91 -0.21 -7.23
N SER A 190 4.75 -0.60 -8.19
CA SER A 190 4.81 -1.92 -8.83
C SER A 190 3.42 -2.46 -9.25
N LEU A 191 2.93 -3.51 -8.59
CA LEU A 191 1.57 -4.05 -8.77
C LEU A 191 0.47 -2.98 -8.63
N GLY A 192 0.70 -1.94 -7.83
CA GLY A 192 -0.23 -0.87 -7.52
C GLY A 192 -0.57 -0.05 -8.76
N GLU A 193 0.29 -0.05 -9.78
CA GLU A 193 -0.02 0.56 -11.08
C GLU A 193 -1.26 -0.09 -11.72
N TYR A 194 -1.45 -1.40 -11.56
CA TYR A 194 -2.67 -2.11 -12.00
C TYR A 194 -3.89 -1.64 -11.21
N THR A 195 -3.72 -1.45 -9.89
CA THR A 195 -4.80 -0.98 -9.03
C THR A 195 -5.15 0.48 -9.33
N ALA A 196 -4.18 1.32 -9.68
CA ALA A 196 -4.38 2.68 -10.18
C ALA A 196 -5.13 2.69 -11.52
N LEU A 197 -4.84 1.76 -12.43
CA LEU A 197 -5.58 1.59 -13.68
C LEU A 197 -7.03 1.15 -13.44
N VAL A 198 -7.30 0.32 -12.42
CA VAL A 198 -8.67 -0.03 -12.02
C VAL A 198 -9.40 1.15 -11.39
N ALA A 199 -8.74 1.87 -10.47
CA ALA A 199 -9.29 3.05 -9.81
C ALA A 199 -9.67 4.15 -10.81
N THR A 200 -8.90 4.28 -11.89
CA THR A 200 -9.15 5.23 -12.98
C THR A 200 -9.99 4.68 -14.12
N GLN A 201 -10.61 3.50 -13.93
CA GLN A 201 -11.50 2.83 -14.89
C GLN A 201 -10.85 2.51 -16.25
N SER A 202 -9.52 2.55 -16.31
CA SER A 202 -8.74 2.17 -17.49
C SER A 202 -8.70 0.65 -17.68
N LEU A 203 -8.64 -0.10 -16.58
CA LEU A 203 -8.62 -1.56 -16.55
C LEU A 203 -9.82 -2.08 -15.73
N SER A 204 -10.49 -3.13 -16.19
CA SER A 204 -11.57 -3.75 -15.41
C SER A 204 -10.99 -4.51 -14.20
N LEU A 205 -11.75 -4.62 -13.11
CA LEU A 205 -11.30 -5.40 -11.95
C LEU A 205 -11.07 -6.86 -12.33
N ARG A 206 -12.03 -7.50 -13.03
CA ARG A 206 -11.93 -8.86 -13.58
C ARG A 206 -10.64 -9.11 -14.37
N ASP A 207 -10.27 -8.21 -15.26
CA ASP A 207 -9.04 -8.34 -16.06
C ASP A 207 -7.79 -8.10 -15.21
N ALA A 208 -7.84 -7.12 -14.30
CA ALA A 208 -6.74 -6.79 -13.42
C ALA A 208 -6.37 -7.96 -12.50
N VAL A 209 -7.35 -8.57 -11.80
CA VAL A 209 -7.07 -9.71 -10.89
C VAL A 209 -6.45 -10.89 -11.63
N LYS A 210 -6.91 -11.18 -12.86
CA LYS A 210 -6.35 -12.22 -13.72
C LYS A 210 -4.92 -11.88 -14.14
N LEU A 211 -4.67 -10.66 -14.60
CA LEU A 211 -3.34 -10.21 -15.01
C LEU A 211 -2.35 -10.26 -13.85
N VAL A 212 -2.72 -9.81 -12.66
CA VAL A 212 -1.80 -9.78 -11.52
C VAL A 212 -1.60 -11.15 -10.89
N ARG A 213 -2.60 -12.05 -10.99
CA ARG A 213 -2.43 -13.49 -10.72
C ARG A 213 -1.38 -14.08 -11.66
N LEU A 214 -1.56 -13.91 -12.97
CA LEU A 214 -0.62 -14.39 -13.99
C LEU A 214 0.78 -13.80 -13.77
N ARG A 215 0.87 -12.50 -13.46
CA ARG A 215 2.13 -11.83 -13.14
C ARG A 215 2.83 -12.53 -11.98
N GLY A 216 2.13 -12.77 -10.88
CA GLY A 216 2.72 -13.44 -9.72
C GLY A 216 3.12 -14.89 -10.00
N GLU A 217 2.34 -15.63 -10.79
CA GLU A 217 2.69 -17.00 -11.24
C GLU A 217 3.92 -17.00 -12.16
N ALA A 218 3.96 -16.10 -13.14
CA ALA A 218 5.06 -15.96 -14.07
C ALA A 218 6.37 -15.61 -13.35
N MET A 219 6.31 -14.71 -12.36
CA MET A 219 7.45 -14.37 -11.51
C MET A 219 7.91 -15.57 -10.67
N ALA A 220 6.98 -16.28 -10.01
CA ALA A 220 7.29 -17.44 -9.20
C ALA A 220 7.91 -18.58 -10.04
N ASN A 221 7.33 -18.86 -11.21
CA ASN A 221 7.82 -19.87 -12.15
C ASN A 221 9.22 -19.51 -12.66
N THR A 222 9.45 -18.25 -13.03
CA THR A 222 10.77 -17.76 -13.45
C THR A 222 11.82 -18.03 -12.38
N VAL A 223 11.54 -17.68 -11.12
CA VAL A 223 12.47 -17.95 -10.00
C VAL A 223 12.73 -19.44 -9.82
N SER A 224 11.69 -20.28 -9.91
CA SER A 224 11.85 -21.74 -9.75
C SER A 224 12.70 -22.38 -10.85
N GLN A 225 12.68 -21.84 -12.06
CA GLN A 225 13.40 -22.37 -13.23
C GLN A 225 14.87 -21.95 -13.28
N LEU A 226 15.23 -20.83 -12.65
CA LEU A 226 16.60 -20.31 -12.70
C LEU A 226 17.62 -21.22 -12.00
N GLY A 227 17.20 -22.11 -11.09
CA GLY A 227 18.10 -23.05 -10.43
C GLY A 227 19.16 -22.41 -9.53
N VAL A 228 19.13 -21.08 -9.37
CA VAL A 228 20.05 -20.29 -8.54
C VAL A 228 19.28 -19.57 -7.44
N LYS A 229 19.94 -19.34 -6.30
CA LYS A 229 19.37 -18.48 -5.25
C LYS A 229 19.33 -17.05 -5.75
N THR A 230 18.18 -16.42 -5.64
CA THR A 230 17.92 -15.06 -6.08
C THR A 230 17.81 -14.17 -4.86
N ALA A 231 18.03 -12.87 -4.99
CA ALA A 231 17.79 -11.93 -3.91
C ALA A 231 17.41 -10.52 -4.32
N MET A 232 16.78 -9.81 -3.40
CA MET A 232 16.78 -8.36 -3.40
C MET A 232 17.28 -7.86 -2.04
N SER A 233 17.65 -6.59 -2.01
CA SER A 233 18.17 -5.92 -0.83
C SER A 233 17.78 -4.45 -0.85
N ALA A 234 17.09 -3.99 0.20
CA ALA A 234 16.89 -2.56 0.38
C ALA A 234 18.12 -1.90 0.97
N LEU A 235 18.59 -0.90 0.24
CA LEU A 235 19.70 -0.04 0.57
C LEU A 235 19.16 1.24 1.21
N ILE A 236 19.74 1.60 2.35
CA ILE A 236 19.59 2.96 2.88
C ILE A 236 20.66 3.84 2.23
N VAL A 237 20.22 4.72 1.35
CA VAL A 237 21.07 5.56 0.48
C VAL A 237 21.00 7.01 0.97
N ARG A 238 21.99 7.83 0.66
CA ARG A 238 21.89 9.29 0.84
C ARG A 238 21.37 9.92 -0.44
N GLU A 239 20.50 10.92 -0.36
CA GLU A 239 19.87 11.53 -1.54
C GLU A 239 20.87 11.95 -2.63
N LYS A 240 21.97 12.62 -2.24
CA LYS A 240 23.05 13.04 -3.14
C LYS A 240 23.74 11.89 -3.91
N ASN A 241 23.56 10.65 -3.47
CA ASN A 241 24.15 9.47 -4.09
C ASN A 241 23.17 8.75 -5.02
N LEU A 242 21.87 9.11 -5.06
CA LEU A 242 20.87 8.42 -5.87
C LEU A 242 21.19 8.48 -7.37
N ASP A 243 21.67 9.62 -7.86
CA ASP A 243 21.99 9.79 -9.28
C ASP A 243 23.18 8.90 -9.70
N ASN A 244 24.15 8.70 -8.80
CA ASN A 244 25.31 7.85 -9.04
C ASN A 244 25.04 6.37 -8.76
N LEU A 245 23.99 6.05 -8.00
CA LEU A 245 23.72 4.68 -7.54
C LEU A 245 23.55 3.71 -8.71
N LYS A 246 22.84 4.12 -9.76
CA LYS A 246 22.66 3.28 -10.95
C LYS A 246 24.00 2.97 -11.60
N THR A 247 24.83 3.98 -11.86
CA THR A 247 26.15 3.82 -12.46
C THR A 247 27.02 2.89 -11.63
N SER A 248 27.06 3.06 -10.31
CA SER A 248 27.82 2.17 -9.43
C SER A 248 27.31 0.72 -9.45
N ILE A 249 26.00 0.50 -9.53
CA ILE A 249 25.44 -0.86 -9.66
C ILE A 249 25.81 -1.48 -11.01
N ASP A 250 25.73 -0.72 -12.10
CA ASP A 250 26.11 -1.19 -13.44
C ASP A 250 27.61 -1.56 -13.50
N GLU A 251 28.48 -0.74 -12.89
CA GLU A 251 29.91 -1.00 -12.75
C GLU A 251 30.16 -2.28 -11.94
N ILE A 252 29.53 -2.41 -10.77
CA ILE A 252 29.62 -3.64 -9.96
C ILE A 252 29.18 -4.85 -10.78
N CYS A 253 28.04 -4.75 -11.48
CA CYS A 253 27.51 -5.83 -12.30
C CYS A 253 28.48 -6.25 -13.41
N SER A 254 29.20 -5.31 -14.03
CA SER A 254 30.19 -5.60 -15.08
C SER A 254 31.41 -6.37 -14.58
N THR A 255 31.68 -6.33 -13.27
CA THR A 255 32.80 -7.06 -12.64
C THR A 255 32.42 -8.46 -12.16
N LEU A 256 31.13 -8.83 -12.24
CA LEU A 256 30.64 -10.11 -11.76
C LEU A 256 31.02 -11.25 -12.71
N PRO A 257 31.24 -12.47 -12.18
CA PRO A 257 31.39 -13.67 -13.01
C PRO A 257 30.17 -13.93 -13.89
N GLU A 258 30.36 -14.68 -14.96
CA GLU A 258 29.26 -15.14 -15.81
C GLU A 258 28.19 -15.86 -14.99
N GLY A 259 26.92 -15.51 -15.24
CA GLY A 259 25.76 -16.07 -14.53
C GLY A 259 25.39 -15.36 -13.22
N GLU A 260 26.21 -14.42 -12.73
CA GLU A 260 25.87 -13.54 -11.61
C GLU A 260 25.34 -12.20 -12.13
N LEU A 261 24.33 -11.63 -11.47
CA LEU A 261 23.70 -10.38 -11.90
C LEU A 261 23.24 -9.59 -10.69
N VAL A 262 23.38 -8.26 -10.75
CA VAL A 262 22.73 -7.33 -9.83
C VAL A 262 22.22 -6.10 -10.58
N GLU A 263 21.00 -5.69 -10.30
CA GLU A 263 20.33 -4.57 -10.96
C GLU A 263 19.57 -3.72 -9.94
N LEU A 264 19.26 -2.48 -10.31
CA LEU A 264 18.42 -1.59 -9.52
C LEU A 264 16.94 -1.88 -9.76
N ALA A 265 16.25 -2.42 -8.75
CA ALA A 265 14.84 -2.81 -8.84
C ALA A 265 13.89 -1.63 -8.54
N ASN A 266 14.19 -0.84 -7.51
CA ASN A 266 13.33 0.25 -7.08
C ASN A 266 14.13 1.45 -6.59
N ILE A 267 13.65 2.66 -6.88
CA ILE A 267 14.05 3.89 -6.19
C ILE A 267 12.82 4.38 -5.41
N ASN A 268 12.77 4.05 -4.12
CA ASN A 268 11.57 4.20 -3.29
C ASN A 268 11.47 5.55 -2.59
N SER A 269 12.59 6.18 -2.24
CA SER A 269 12.59 7.48 -1.58
C SER A 269 13.93 8.18 -1.76
N SER A 270 14.07 9.40 -1.23
CA SER A 270 15.34 10.12 -1.19
C SER A 270 16.44 9.35 -0.44
N PHE A 271 16.05 8.36 0.37
CA PHE A 271 16.95 7.59 1.24
C PHE A 271 16.83 6.07 1.10
N GLN A 272 16.04 5.56 0.17
CA GLN A 272 15.84 4.12 0.00
C GLN A 272 15.80 3.72 -1.48
N ALA A 273 16.64 2.75 -1.81
CA ALA A 273 16.61 2.04 -3.08
C ALA A 273 16.60 0.53 -2.82
N VAL A 274 16.26 -0.26 -3.83
CA VAL A 274 16.29 -1.73 -3.76
C VAL A 274 17.07 -2.26 -4.95
N ILE A 275 18.04 -3.13 -4.68
CA ILE A 275 18.75 -3.90 -5.71
C ILE A 275 18.23 -5.32 -5.75
N SER A 276 18.23 -5.97 -6.91
CA SER A 276 17.83 -7.37 -7.08
C SER A 276 18.76 -8.12 -8.03
N GLY A 277 18.81 -9.45 -7.93
CA GLY A 277 19.71 -10.24 -8.74
C GLY A 277 19.95 -11.64 -8.19
N THR A 278 21.09 -12.24 -8.50
CA THR A 278 21.53 -13.48 -7.87
C THR A 278 21.96 -13.21 -6.43
N GLY A 279 21.77 -14.19 -5.55
CA GLY A 279 21.98 -14.00 -4.12
C GLY A 279 23.41 -13.59 -3.77
N LYS A 280 24.41 -14.16 -4.45
CA LYS A 280 25.82 -13.81 -4.25
C LYS A 280 26.14 -12.41 -4.78
N ALA A 281 25.64 -12.05 -5.96
CA ALA A 281 25.82 -10.72 -6.54
C ALA A 281 25.19 -9.62 -5.67
N VAL A 282 23.98 -9.82 -5.17
CA VAL A 282 23.28 -8.85 -4.30
C VAL A 282 24.02 -8.64 -2.99
N ASP A 283 24.51 -9.72 -2.39
CA ASP A 283 25.33 -9.68 -1.17
C ASP A 283 26.67 -8.97 -1.41
N TYR A 284 27.36 -9.29 -2.52
CA TYR A 284 28.59 -8.60 -2.92
C TYR A 284 28.35 -7.11 -3.18
N ALA A 285 27.37 -6.75 -3.99
CA ALA A 285 27.02 -5.37 -4.30
C ALA A 285 26.66 -4.58 -3.04
N SER A 286 25.88 -5.19 -2.13
CA SER A 286 25.54 -4.58 -0.84
C SER A 286 26.78 -4.22 -0.03
N ARG A 287 27.79 -5.10 0.02
CA ARG A 287 29.07 -4.82 0.71
C ARG A 287 29.88 -3.74 0.01
N VAL A 288 30.00 -3.78 -1.31
CA VAL A 288 30.75 -2.77 -2.07
C VAL A 288 30.12 -1.39 -1.88
N LEU A 289 28.81 -1.28 -2.05
CA LEU A 289 28.08 -0.02 -1.85
C LEU A 289 28.19 0.49 -0.40
N GLN A 290 28.24 -0.40 0.59
CA GLN A 290 28.50 -0.01 1.98
C GLN A 290 29.93 0.51 2.19
N SER A 291 30.94 -0.17 1.64
CA SER A 291 32.34 0.25 1.73
C SER A 291 32.61 1.59 1.05
N GLN A 292 31.87 1.91 -0.01
CA GLN A 292 31.91 3.19 -0.72
C GLN A 292 31.05 4.28 -0.04
N HIS A 293 30.44 4.00 1.11
CA HIS A 293 29.50 4.88 1.83
C HIS A 293 28.30 5.33 0.98
N LEU A 294 27.91 4.51 0.00
CA LEU A 294 26.72 4.69 -0.83
C LEU A 294 25.47 4.09 -0.18
N ALA A 295 25.60 3.01 0.60
CA ALA A 295 24.50 2.37 1.34
C ALA A 295 24.87 2.01 2.79
N ALA A 296 23.90 1.83 3.70
CA ALA A 296 24.17 1.53 5.13
C ALA A 296 23.64 0.18 5.65
N ARG A 297 22.70 -0.47 4.95
CA ARG A 297 22.12 -1.77 5.34
C ARG A 297 21.55 -2.46 4.10
N ALA A 298 21.51 -3.79 4.14
CA ALA A 298 20.92 -4.68 3.15
C ALA A 298 19.97 -5.66 3.86
N LEU A 299 18.90 -6.10 3.20
CA LEU A 299 17.94 -7.07 3.76
C LEU A 299 17.58 -8.08 2.68
N ASP A 300 18.00 -9.33 2.85
CA ASP A 300 17.94 -10.35 1.81
C ASP A 300 16.52 -10.80 1.48
N LEU A 301 16.30 -11.06 0.19
CA LEU A 301 15.05 -11.58 -0.33
C LEU A 301 15.23 -12.67 -1.38
N PRO A 302 14.16 -13.12 -2.05
CA PRO A 302 14.24 -13.86 -3.31
C PRO A 302 13.53 -13.14 -4.48
N VAL A 303 14.25 -12.48 -5.41
CA VAL A 303 13.77 -12.15 -6.77
C VAL A 303 14.97 -11.92 -7.72
N SER A 304 14.85 -12.27 -9.01
CA SER A 304 15.90 -12.11 -10.04
C SER A 304 15.33 -12.10 -11.46
N LEU A 305 16.04 -11.56 -12.46
CA LEU A 305 15.92 -11.90 -13.89
C LEU A 305 14.50 -12.20 -14.39
N MET A 306 13.68 -11.16 -14.50
CA MET A 306 12.24 -11.28 -14.75
C MET A 306 11.85 -11.31 -16.24
N GLN A 307 12.82 -11.42 -17.16
CA GLN A 307 12.53 -11.38 -18.61
C GLN A 307 11.57 -12.50 -19.07
N PRO A 308 11.68 -13.76 -18.59
CA PRO A 308 10.68 -14.79 -18.92
C PRO A 308 9.27 -14.41 -18.44
N ALA A 309 9.15 -13.83 -17.24
CA ALA A 309 7.87 -13.34 -16.73
C ALA A 309 7.31 -12.18 -17.57
N ALA A 310 8.16 -11.25 -18.00
CA ALA A 310 7.76 -10.15 -18.89
C ALA A 310 7.24 -10.68 -20.23
N ASN A 311 7.87 -11.72 -20.80
CA ASN A 311 7.42 -12.36 -22.03
C ASN A 311 6.05 -13.02 -21.87
N MET A 312 5.77 -13.63 -20.72
CA MET A 312 4.44 -14.18 -20.41
C MET A 312 3.39 -13.07 -20.31
N MET A 313 3.72 -11.98 -19.60
CA MET A 313 2.82 -10.82 -19.49
C MET A 313 2.54 -10.20 -20.86
N GLN A 314 3.55 -10.07 -21.71
CA GLN A 314 3.41 -9.51 -23.06
C GLN A 314 2.39 -10.28 -23.91
N LYS A 315 2.34 -11.61 -23.78
CA LYS A 315 1.34 -12.45 -24.45
C LYS A 315 -0.07 -12.16 -23.94
N ALA A 316 -0.23 -12.08 -22.62
CA ALA A 316 -1.53 -11.84 -22.00
C ALA A 316 -2.10 -10.44 -22.28
N MET A 317 -1.25 -9.43 -22.52
CA MET A 317 -1.73 -8.08 -22.82
C MET A 317 -2.56 -7.98 -24.11
N GLY A 318 -2.39 -8.90 -25.07
CA GLY A 318 -3.12 -8.88 -26.34
C GLY A 318 -4.64 -9.05 -26.19
N ASP A 319 -5.07 -9.72 -25.11
CA ASP A 319 -6.48 -10.04 -24.86
C ASP A 319 -7.19 -8.98 -23.99
N ILE A 320 -6.45 -7.97 -23.52
CA ILE A 320 -6.93 -7.01 -22.53
C ILE A 320 -7.30 -5.69 -23.19
N LYS A 321 -8.49 -5.19 -22.86
CA LYS A 321 -8.99 -3.91 -23.35
C LYS A 321 -8.75 -2.82 -22.33
N PHE A 322 -7.73 -2.00 -22.57
CA PHE A 322 -7.50 -0.77 -21.83
C PHE A 322 -8.37 0.36 -22.36
N LYS A 323 -8.88 1.19 -21.45
CA LYS A 323 -9.59 2.44 -21.74
C LYS A 323 -8.73 3.64 -21.34
N LYS A 324 -9.10 4.83 -21.80
CA LYS A 324 -8.50 6.07 -21.31
C LYS A 324 -8.78 6.21 -19.81
N PRO A 325 -7.73 6.34 -18.95
CA PRO A 325 -7.91 6.66 -17.54
C PRO A 325 -8.72 7.96 -17.38
N ILE A 326 -9.66 7.98 -16.43
CA ILE A 326 -10.45 9.19 -16.11
C ILE A 326 -9.61 10.27 -15.40
N VAL A 327 -8.47 9.87 -14.82
CA VAL A 327 -7.44 10.70 -14.21
C VAL A 327 -6.09 10.18 -14.68
N ASP A 328 -5.12 11.07 -14.90
CA ASP A 328 -3.79 10.70 -15.37
C ASP A 328 -3.10 9.70 -14.43
N VAL A 329 -2.58 8.61 -15.00
CA VAL A 329 -1.85 7.59 -14.26
C VAL A 329 -0.34 7.82 -14.42
N ILE A 330 0.42 7.93 -13.33
CA ILE A 330 1.87 8.06 -13.38
C ILE A 330 2.50 6.68 -13.53
N SER A 331 3.26 6.47 -14.61
CA SER A 331 3.89 5.18 -14.86
C SER A 331 5.10 4.96 -13.97
N ASN A 332 5.28 3.73 -13.51
CA ASN A 332 6.44 3.34 -12.69
C ASN A 332 7.75 3.36 -13.46
N VAL A 333 7.70 3.17 -14.78
CA VAL A 333 8.89 3.09 -15.63
C VAL A 333 9.37 4.48 -16.02
N THR A 334 8.46 5.38 -16.38
CA THR A 334 8.80 6.72 -16.89
C THR A 334 8.74 7.80 -15.82
N ALA A 335 8.09 7.54 -14.67
CA ALA A 335 7.76 8.53 -13.65
C ALA A 335 6.99 9.76 -14.16
N ASN A 336 6.25 9.59 -15.25
CA ASN A 336 5.44 10.63 -15.89
C ASN A 336 4.03 10.09 -16.19
N PRO A 337 3.04 10.97 -16.42
CA PRO A 337 1.72 10.55 -16.88
C PRO A 337 1.81 9.69 -18.15
N ILE A 338 1.03 8.62 -18.19
CA ILE A 338 0.85 7.82 -19.40
C ILE A 338 0.16 8.67 -20.46
N GLN A 339 0.80 8.85 -21.62
CA GLN A 339 0.35 9.80 -22.64
C GLN A 339 -0.79 9.23 -23.50
N SER A 340 -0.79 7.92 -23.72
CA SER A 340 -1.77 7.25 -24.58
C SER A 340 -2.17 5.88 -24.04
N VAL A 341 -3.41 5.46 -24.31
CA VAL A 341 -3.94 4.14 -23.93
C VAL A 341 -3.12 3.01 -24.56
N SER A 342 -2.61 3.24 -25.78
CA SER A 342 -1.77 2.29 -26.50
C SER A 342 -0.42 2.01 -25.84
N GLU A 343 0.08 2.92 -25.00
CA GLU A 343 1.34 2.71 -24.28
C GLU A 343 1.19 1.80 -23.05
N ILE A 344 0.00 1.73 -22.44
CA ILE A 344 -0.25 1.03 -21.17
C ILE A 344 0.28 -0.42 -21.21
N PRO A 345 -0.04 -1.26 -22.21
CA PRO A 345 0.48 -2.63 -22.28
C PRO A 345 2.01 -2.70 -22.24
N SER A 346 2.66 -1.87 -23.06
CA SER A 346 4.13 -1.86 -23.18
C SER A 346 4.80 -1.39 -21.89
N LEU A 347 4.19 -0.41 -21.19
CA LEU A 347 4.69 0.08 -19.91
C LEU A 347 4.55 -0.97 -18.82
N LEU A 348 3.40 -1.66 -18.74
CA LEU A 348 3.18 -2.72 -17.76
C LEU A 348 4.09 -3.93 -17.98
N VAL A 349 4.41 -4.28 -19.22
CA VAL A 349 5.40 -5.33 -19.54
C VAL A 349 6.80 -4.89 -19.15
N ARG A 350 7.19 -3.67 -19.54
CA ARG A 350 8.50 -3.08 -19.16
C ARG A 350 8.65 -2.95 -17.65
N GLN A 351 7.57 -2.71 -16.91
CA GLN A 351 7.58 -2.62 -15.45
C GLN A 351 8.04 -3.93 -14.77
N VAL A 352 7.86 -5.08 -15.42
CA VAL A 352 8.27 -6.39 -14.85
C VAL A 352 9.79 -6.50 -14.69
N THR A 353 10.55 -5.91 -15.60
CA THR A 353 12.03 -5.93 -15.61
C THR A 353 12.66 -4.58 -15.31
N GLY A 354 11.93 -3.48 -15.49
CA GLY A 354 12.42 -2.13 -15.31
C GLY A 354 12.43 -1.69 -13.84
N THR A 355 13.27 -0.70 -13.54
CA THR A 355 13.31 -0.05 -12.23
C THR A 355 12.01 0.70 -11.96
N VAL A 356 11.39 0.46 -10.81
CA VAL A 356 10.26 1.28 -10.33
C VAL A 356 10.78 2.63 -9.84
N GLN A 357 10.48 3.69 -10.58
CA GLN A 357 10.88 5.07 -10.34
C GLN A 357 9.94 5.80 -9.36
N TRP A 358 9.67 5.21 -8.20
CA TRP A 358 8.68 5.73 -7.25
C TRP A 358 9.04 7.11 -6.71
N HIS A 359 10.30 7.32 -6.28
CA HIS A 359 10.76 8.62 -5.79
C HIS A 359 10.59 9.73 -6.84
N LYS A 360 10.92 9.44 -8.11
CA LYS A 360 10.69 10.39 -9.22
C LYS A 360 9.21 10.63 -9.48
N SER A 361 8.36 9.61 -9.33
CA SER A 361 6.90 9.74 -9.49
C SER A 361 6.30 10.65 -8.42
N ILE A 362 6.75 10.51 -7.16
CA ILE A 362 6.37 11.42 -6.08
C ILE A 362 6.90 12.83 -6.37
N ARG A 363 8.17 12.98 -6.75
CA ARG A 363 8.77 14.28 -7.09
C ARG A 363 8.00 14.99 -8.20
N TYR A 364 7.60 14.29 -9.26
CA TYR A 364 6.74 14.82 -10.31
C TYR A 364 5.43 15.37 -9.72
N CYS A 365 4.77 14.61 -8.83
CA CYS A 365 3.56 15.09 -8.15
C CYS A 365 3.84 16.37 -7.33
N LYS A 366 4.96 16.43 -6.59
CA LYS A 366 5.35 17.62 -5.80
C LYS A 366 5.59 18.84 -6.69
N GLU A 367 6.33 18.67 -7.77
CA GLU A 367 6.61 19.72 -8.76
C GLU A 367 5.33 20.24 -9.43
N ASN A 368 4.30 19.40 -9.52
CA ASN A 368 2.96 19.75 -9.99
C ASN A 368 1.98 20.12 -8.86
N GLY A 369 2.48 20.51 -7.69
CA GLY A 369 1.69 21.11 -6.61
C GLY A 369 0.86 20.13 -5.75
N ILE A 370 1.11 18.83 -5.87
CA ILE A 370 0.41 17.80 -5.07
C ILE A 370 1.10 17.64 -3.72
N ASN A 371 0.37 17.90 -2.63
CA ASN A 371 0.87 17.78 -1.24
C ASN A 371 -0.02 16.95 -0.33
N ASN A 372 -1.10 16.41 -0.87
CA ASN A 372 -2.05 15.57 -0.17
C ASN A 372 -2.15 14.24 -0.92
N PHE A 373 -2.05 13.14 -0.20
CA PHE A 373 -2.09 11.81 -0.77
C PHE A 373 -3.07 10.94 -0.01
N ILE A 374 -3.91 10.20 -0.73
CA ILE A 374 -4.79 9.19 -0.13
C ILE A 374 -4.26 7.82 -0.53
N LEU A 375 -4.15 6.91 0.44
CA LEU A 375 -3.67 5.55 0.22
C LEU A 375 -4.77 4.51 0.44
N PHE A 376 -5.03 3.70 -0.58
CA PHE A 376 -6.01 2.59 -0.53
C PHE A 376 -5.34 1.21 -0.45
N GLY A 377 -5.12 0.67 0.74
CA GLY A 377 -4.58 -0.69 0.84
C GLY A 377 -4.32 -1.15 2.26
N PRO A 378 -3.89 -2.42 2.42
CA PRO A 378 -3.84 -3.06 3.73
C PRO A 378 -2.65 -2.61 4.61
N ALA A 379 -1.68 -1.86 4.06
CA ALA A 379 -0.45 -1.49 4.77
C ALA A 379 -0.06 -0.01 4.62
N ARG A 380 0.93 0.41 5.42
CA ARG A 380 1.27 1.84 5.62
C ARG A 380 2.66 2.26 5.13
N VAL A 381 3.49 1.39 4.53
CA VAL A 381 4.87 1.83 4.22
C VAL A 381 4.99 2.90 3.17
N LEU A 382 4.18 2.91 2.12
CA LEU A 382 4.24 4.05 1.20
C LEU A 382 3.92 5.36 1.92
N ALA A 383 2.98 5.34 2.87
CA ALA A 383 2.72 6.50 3.72
C ALA A 383 3.91 6.83 4.64
N ASN A 384 4.59 5.83 5.21
CA ASN A 384 5.75 6.06 6.06
C ASN A 384 6.96 6.61 5.28
N LEU A 385 7.19 6.11 4.06
CA LEU A 385 8.23 6.62 3.16
C LEU A 385 7.93 8.07 2.77
N LEU A 386 6.68 8.33 2.37
CA LEU A 386 6.23 9.65 1.97
C LEU A 386 6.33 10.64 3.14
N LYS A 387 5.87 10.29 4.35
CA LYS A 387 6.00 11.15 5.54
C LYS A 387 7.45 11.40 5.95
N LYS A 388 8.38 10.49 5.59
CA LYS A 388 9.79 10.68 5.89
C LYS A 388 10.49 11.60 4.88
N ASP A 389 10.14 11.50 3.60
CA ASP A 389 10.63 12.44 2.56
C ASP A 389 9.96 13.82 2.69
N TYR A 390 8.65 13.84 2.98
CA TYR A 390 7.81 15.03 3.00
C TYR A 390 6.94 15.06 4.28
N PRO A 391 7.51 15.47 5.44
CA PRO A 391 6.84 15.40 6.74
C PRO A 391 5.66 16.37 6.90
N LEU A 392 5.51 17.34 5.99
CA LEU A 392 4.42 18.31 5.99
C LEU A 392 3.21 17.85 5.14
N ASP A 393 3.36 16.75 4.40
CA ASP A 393 2.28 16.24 3.54
C ASP A 393 1.18 15.58 4.36
N TYR A 394 -0.05 15.72 3.88
CA TYR A 394 -1.19 14.98 4.42
C TYR A 394 -1.24 13.62 3.74
N VAL A 395 -1.13 12.56 4.54
CA VAL A 395 -1.08 11.16 4.09
C VAL A 395 -1.83 10.26 5.05
#